data_AF-A0A928ECW4-F1
#
_entry.id   AF-A0A928ECW4-F1
#
_cell.length_a   1.000
_cell.length_b   1.000
_cell.length_c   1.000
_cell.angle_alpha   90.00
_cell.angle_beta   90.00
_cell.angle_gamma   90.00
#
_symmetry.space_group_name_H-M   'P 1'
#
loop_
_entity.id
_entity.type
_entity.pdbx_description
1 polymer ?
#
loop_
_entity_poly.entity_id
_entity_poly.type
_entity_poly.pdbx_seq_one_letter_code
_entity_poly.pdbx_strand_id
1 'polypeptide(L)' 'MTAPSTDAHDLKAVKARLDEIAAAVNDDSLSLDDALALYEEAVKLGMKASEIMEADLVAPAPDEQDAPPATEEG' A
#
# COMPACT_ATOMS: atom_id res chain seq x y z
N MET A 1 11.95 -8.62 -5.13
CA MET A 1 10.67 -9.34 -5.21
C MET A 1 10.37 -9.87 -3.83
N THR A 2 9.64 -9.10 -3.02
CA THR A 2 9.14 -9.57 -1.73
C THR A 2 7.95 -10.49 -2.01
N ALA A 3 7.78 -11.55 -1.21
CA ALA A 3 6.68 -12.49 -1.41
C ALA A 3 5.34 -11.87 -0.97
N PRO A 4 4.21 -12.18 -1.62
CA PRO A 4 2.89 -11.56 -1.37
C PRO A 4 2.39 -11.74 0.08
N SER A 5 2.93 -12.68 0.84
CA SER A 5 2.61 -12.85 2.27
C SER A 5 3.16 -11.74 3.17
N THR A 6 4.20 -11.01 2.74
CA THR A 6 4.81 -9.92 3.51
C THR A 6 4.04 -8.61 3.33
N ASP A 7 3.58 -8.34 2.10
CA ASP A 7 2.85 -7.11 1.74
C ASP A 7 1.51 -7.00 2.48
N ALA A 8 0.76 -8.10 2.59
CA ALA A 8 -0.47 -8.15 3.37
C ALA A 8 -0.25 -7.93 4.89
N HIS A 9 0.87 -8.42 5.43
CA HIS A 9 1.25 -8.18 6.82
C HIS A 9 1.63 -6.70 7.05
N ASP A 10 2.38 -6.12 6.11
CA ASP A 10 2.78 -4.72 6.15
C ASP A 10 1.59 -3.77 6.04
N LEU A 11 0.60 -4.10 5.20
CA LEU A 11 -0.63 -3.33 5.10
C LEU A 11 -1.46 -3.37 6.38
N LYS A 12 -1.54 -4.55 7.04
CA LYS A 12 -2.21 -4.69 8.34
C LYS A 12 -1.50 -3.88 9.43
N ALA A 13 -0.17 -3.85 9.41
CA ALA A 13 0.63 -3.04 10.32
C ALA A 13 0.41 -1.54 10.10
N VAL A 14 0.36 -1.10 8.83
CA VAL A 14 0.03 0.29 8.47
C VAL A 14 -1.36 0.68 8.98
N LYS A 15 -2.37 -0.18 8.79
CA LYS A 15 -3.73 0.07 9.30
C LYS A 15 -3.73 0.19 10.82
N ALA A 16 -3.09 -0.73 11.54
CA ALA A 16 -3.03 -0.69 13.00
C ALA A 16 -2.43 0.64 13.50
N ARG A 17 -1.36 1.11 12.85
CA ARG A 17 -0.75 2.39 13.20
C ARG A 17 -1.64 3.59 12.90
N LEU A 18 -2.37 3.58 11.79
CA LEU A 18 -3.36 4.61 11.49
C LEU A 18 -4.50 4.66 12.52
N ASP A 19 -4.96 3.49 13.00
CA ASP A 19 -5.99 3.41 14.06
C ASP A 19 -5.46 4.02 15.38
N GLU A 20 -4.20 3.75 15.75
CA GLU A 20 -3.55 4.35 16.92
C GLU A 20 -3.43 5.87 16.81
N ILE A 21 -3.02 6.37 15.63
CA ILE A 21 -2.93 7.81 15.37
C ILE A 21 -4.32 8.45 15.49
N ALA A 22 -5.35 7.84 14.90
CA ALA A 22 -6.71 8.35 14.97
C ALA A 22 -7.22 8.42 16.42
N ALA A 23 -6.90 7.42 17.24
CA ALA A 23 -7.24 7.42 18.65
C ALA A 23 -6.51 8.53 19.43
N ALA A 24 -5.22 8.73 19.16
CA ALA A 24 -4.40 9.76 19.82
C ALA A 24 -4.86 11.19 19.45
N VAL A 25 -5.16 11.44 18.19
CA VAL A 25 -5.64 12.75 17.70
C VAL A 25 -7.05 13.09 18.23
N ASN A 26 -7.84 12.07 18.57
CA ASN A 26 -9.16 12.25 19.18
C ASN A 26 -9.08 12.54 20.69
N ASP A 27 -7.88 12.62 21.27
CA ASP A 27 -7.67 13.04 22.66
C ASP A 27 -7.53 14.56 22.74
N ASP A 28 -8.48 15.23 23.43
CA ASP A 28 -8.51 16.68 23.61
C ASP A 28 -7.32 17.23 24.43
N SER A 29 -6.56 16.37 25.11
CA SER A 29 -5.35 16.76 25.85
C SER A 29 -4.09 16.80 24.98
N LEU A 30 -4.16 16.32 23.74
CA LEU A 30 -3.04 16.33 22.81
C LEU A 30 -2.69 17.77 22.38
N SER A 31 -1.39 18.09 22.37
CA SER A 31 -0.95 19.39 21.90
C SER A 31 -1.14 19.53 20.40
N LEU A 32 -1.32 20.76 19.91
CA LEU A 32 -1.45 21.02 18.48
C LEU A 32 -0.23 20.55 17.69
N ASP A 33 0.98 20.76 18.22
CA ASP A 33 2.22 20.36 17.57
C ASP A 33 2.31 18.83 17.45
N ASP A 34 1.94 18.10 18.50
CA ASP A 34 1.91 16.63 18.47
C ASP A 34 0.83 16.12 17.52
N ALA A 35 -0.35 16.76 17.48
CA ALA A 35 -1.41 16.43 16.53
C ALA A 35 -0.93 16.59 15.08
N LEU A 36 -0.26 17.70 14.76
CA LEU A 36 0.30 17.94 13.43
C LEU A 36 1.35 16.88 13.05
N ALA A 37 2.24 16.53 13.97
CA ALA A 37 3.23 15.48 13.74
C ALA A 37 2.58 14.11 13.45
N LEU A 38 1.51 13.76 14.19
CA LEU A 38 0.74 12.54 13.96
C LEU A 38 0.01 12.56 12.61
N TYR A 39 -0.54 13.70 12.18
CA TYR A 39 -1.14 13.83 10.86
C TYR A 39 -0.11 13.63 9.74
N GLU A 40 1.09 14.20 9.87
CA GLU A 40 2.17 13.98 8.91
C GLU A 40 2.59 12.50 8.83
N GLU A 41 2.64 11.81 9.98
CA GLU A 41 2.88 10.37 10.02
C GLU A 41 1.79 9.60 9.27
N ALA A 42 0.51 9.94 9.52
CA ALA A 42 -0.62 9.31 8.84
C ALA A 42 -0.57 9.49 7.32
N VAL A 43 -0.17 10.66 6.82
CA VAL A 43 0.01 10.90 5.38
C VAL A 43 1.08 9.98 4.80
N LYS A 44 2.25 9.88 5.44
CA LYS A 44 3.34 9.00 5.00
C LYS A 44 2.92 7.52 4.99
N LEU A 45 2.18 7.10 6.00
CA LEU A 45 1.62 5.76 6.10
C LEU A 45 0.60 5.48 4.97
N GLY A 46 -0.26 6.44 4.66
CA GLY A 46 -1.19 6.33 3.54
C GLY A 46 -0.48 6.17 2.19
N MET A 47 0.59 6.93 1.95
CA MET A 47 1.41 6.78 0.74
C MET A 47 2.05 5.39 0.64
N LYS A 48 2.63 4.90 1.74
CA LYS A 48 3.20 3.55 1.81
C LYS A 48 2.13 2.48 1.55
N ALA A 49 0.92 2.65 2.08
CA ALA A 49 -0.18 1.73 1.81
C ALA A 49 -0.56 1.71 0.32
N SER A 50 -0.63 2.87 -0.34
CA SER A 50 -0.87 2.96 -1.78
C SER A 50 0.22 2.24 -2.58
N GLU A 51 1.49 2.43 -2.24
CA GLU A 51 2.62 1.74 -2.89
C GLU A 51 2.51 0.21 -2.78
N ILE A 52 2.15 -0.29 -1.59
CA ILE A 52 1.97 -1.73 -1.34
C ILE A 52 0.79 -2.27 -2.18
N MET A 53 -0.34 -1.56 -2.18
CA MET A 53 -1.53 -1.97 -2.95
C MET A 53 -1.28 -1.94 -4.47
N GLU A 54 -0.54 -0.94 -4.96
CA GLU A 54 -0.15 -0.86 -6.37
C GLU A 54 0.81 -1.98 -6.75
N ALA A 55 1.74 -2.37 -5.87
CA ALA A 55 2.64 -3.50 -6.11
C ALA A 55 1.91 -4.84 -6.27
N ASP A 56 0.82 -5.06 -5.52
CA ASP A 56 -0.04 -6.24 -5.67
C ASP A 56 -0.80 -6.25 -7.02
N LEU A 57 -1.09 -5.07 -7.58
CA LEU A 57 -1.79 -4.91 -8.87
C LEU A 57 -0.85 -5.03 -10.09
N VAL A 58 0.45 -4.73 -9.92
CA VAL A 58 1.47 -4.77 -10.99
C VAL A 58 2.26 -6.10 -10.98
N ALA A 59 1.73 -7.14 -10.33
CA ALA A 59 2.22 -8.49 -10.59
C ALA A 59 1.96 -8.81 -12.09
N PRO A 60 3.00 -9.12 -12.89
CA PRO A 60 2.80 -9.43 -14.30
C PRO A 60 1.81 -10.59 -14.40
N ALA A 61 0.69 -10.37 -15.08
CA ALA A 61 -0.14 -11.47 -15.56
C ALA A 61 0.77 -12.43 -16.33
N PRO A 62 0.67 -13.75 -16.10
CA PRO A 62 1.49 -14.71 -16.83
C PRO A 62 1.21 -14.53 -18.31
N ASP A 63 2.26 -14.13 -19.02
CA ASP A 63 2.44 -14.06 -20.47
C ASP A 63 1.19 -14.26 -21.34
N GLU A 64 0.66 -13.15 -21.88
CA GLU A 64 -0.01 -13.17 -23.18
C GLU A 64 1.07 -13.23 -24.28
N GLN A 65 1.93 -14.25 -24.22
CA GLN A 65 2.85 -14.67 -25.28
C GLN A 65 2.45 -16.08 -25.75
N ASP A 66 1.30 -16.20 -26.41
CA ASP A 66 1.04 -17.31 -27.35
C ASP A 66 0.00 -16.90 -28.40
N ALA A 67 0.29 -15.84 -29.16
CA ALA A 67 -0.28 -15.71 -30.49
C ALA A 67 0.73 -16.32 -31.47
N PRO A 68 0.42 -17.48 -32.12
CA PRO A 68 1.34 -18.04 -33.11
C PRO A 68 1.51 -17.04 -34.26
N PRO A 69 2.71 -16.94 -34.86
CA PRO A 69 2.88 -16.13 -36.06
C PRO A 69 1.96 -16.68 -37.14
N ALA A 70 1.07 -15.84 -37.67
CA ALA A 70 0.26 -16.18 -38.82
C ALA A 70 1.19 -16.62 -39.94
N THR A 71 1.20 -17.92 -40.23
CA THR A 71 1.85 -18.46 -41.42
C THR A 71 0.93 -18.11 -42.58
N GLU A 72 1.18 -16.96 -43.21
CA GLU A 72 0.59 -16.63 -44.50
C GLU A 72 1.45 -17.31 -45.58
N GLU A 73 1.13 -18.56 -45.88
CA GLU A 73 1.47 -19.19 -47.17
C GLU A 73 0.16 -19.48 -47.90
N GLY A 74 -0.02 -18.85 -49.07
CA GLY A 74 -1.18 -19.03 -49.96
C GLY A 74 -1.23 -18.01 -51.08
#